data_AF-X1PQT6-F1
#
_entry.id   AF-X1PQT6-F1
#
_cell.length_a   1.000
_cell.length_b   1.000
_cell.length_c   1.000
_cell.angle_alpha   90.00
_cell.angle_beta   90.00
_cell.angle_gamma   90.00
#
_symmetry.space_group_name_H-M   'P 1'
#
loop_
_entity.id
_entity.type
_entity.pdbx_description
1 polymer ?
#
loop_
_entity_poly.entity_id
_entity_poly.type
_entity_poly.pdbx_seq_one_letter_code
_entity_poly.pdbx_strand_id
1 'polypeptide(L)'
;MDETSATLTASYDCGSYSEIGIRFSYKEIGGKSENTGWRTVSGTGIFSQNIYNLNPGMVYQIRTETKYDNAFHLSDARVLQTLQLPGRPAVPNYEAIGDVTAVLDGDTIHVSLT
;
A
#
# COMPACT_ATOMS: atom_id res chain seq x y z
N MET A 1 -13.76 17.23 -8.20
CA MET A 1 -13.75 15.80 -7.86
C MET A 1 -12.77 15.66 -6.74
N ASP A 2 -13.24 15.29 -5.55
CA ASP A 2 -12.41 15.21 -4.36
C ASP A 2 -11.73 13.84 -4.31
N GLU A 3 -10.73 13.67 -5.17
CA GLU A 3 -9.93 12.46 -5.26
C GLU A 3 -8.77 12.54 -4.26
N THR A 4 -8.57 11.46 -3.51
CA THR A 4 -7.44 11.35 -2.59
C THR A 4 -6.27 10.65 -3.27
N SER A 5 -5.06 10.95 -2.82
CA SER A 5 -3.84 10.24 -3.24
C SER A 5 -3.12 9.68 -2.01
N ALA A 6 -2.29 8.67 -2.23
CA ALA A 6 -1.47 8.08 -1.18
C ALA A 6 -0.09 7.70 -1.73
N THR A 7 0.94 7.83 -0.89
CA THR A 7 2.28 7.32 -1.19
C THR A 7 2.48 5.99 -0.48
N LEU A 8 2.64 4.94 -1.27
CA LEU A 8 2.94 3.60 -0.78
C LEU A 8 4.46 3.43 -0.70
N THR A 9 4.93 2.82 0.37
CA THR A 9 6.34 2.49 0.58
C THR A 9 6.51 1.03 0.94
N ALA A 10 7.56 0.40 0.43
CA ALA A 10 7.96 -0.97 0.76
C ALA A 10 9.48 -1.05 0.86
N SER A 11 9.98 -1.62 1.96
CA SER A 11 11.36 -2.08 2.01
C SER A 11 11.50 -3.36 1.18
N TYR A 12 12.64 -3.51 0.50
CA TYR A 12 12.97 -4.72 -0.23
C TYR A 12 14.42 -5.14 0.00
N ASP A 13 14.64 -6.44 -0.10
CA ASP A 13 15.94 -7.09 -0.09
C ASP A 13 15.92 -8.15 -1.20
N CYS A 14 16.77 -7.97 -2.21
CA CYS A 14 16.87 -8.92 -3.32
C CYS A 14 17.62 -10.21 -2.93
N GLY A 15 18.25 -10.26 -1.76
CA GLY A 15 19.00 -11.40 -1.26
C GLY A 15 20.10 -11.83 -2.23
N SER A 16 20.04 -13.09 -2.66
CA SER A 16 20.98 -13.65 -3.65
C SER A 16 20.59 -13.34 -5.10
N TYR A 17 19.44 -12.71 -5.35
CA TYR A 17 19.00 -12.34 -6.69
C TYR A 17 19.62 -11.00 -7.10
N SER A 18 20.09 -10.91 -8.36
CA SER A 18 20.66 -9.68 -8.91
C SER A 18 19.63 -8.57 -9.05
N GLU A 19 18.39 -8.94 -9.38
CA GLU A 19 17.27 -8.04 -9.52
C GLU A 19 15.94 -8.77 -9.26
N ILE A 20 14.96 -8.04 -8.76
CA ILE A 20 13.59 -8.51 -8.62
C ILE A 20 12.63 -7.46 -9.22
N GLY A 21 11.48 -7.92 -9.68
CA GLY A 21 10.35 -7.04 -9.96
C GLY A 21 9.59 -6.73 -8.68
N ILE A 22 9.20 -5.49 -8.47
CA ILE A 22 8.35 -5.02 -7.36
C ILE A 22 7.21 -4.14 -7.91
N ARG A 23 6.02 -4.25 -7.32
CA ARG A 23 4.88 -3.35 -7.53
C ARG A 23 3.95 -3.37 -6.32
N PHE A 24 2.97 -2.48 -6.32
CA PHE A 24 1.88 -2.51 -5.34
C PHE A 24 0.59 -3.05 -5.97
N SER A 25 -0.19 -3.77 -5.18
CA SER A 25 -1.60 -4.03 -5.41
C SER A 25 -2.43 -3.31 -4.37
N TYR A 26 -3.53 -2.71 -4.79
CA TYR A 26 -4.44 -2.02 -3.90
C TYR A 26 -5.87 -2.23 -4.36
N LYS A 27 -6.80 -2.28 -3.42
CA LYS A 27 -8.23 -2.37 -3.68
C LYS A 27 -9.02 -1.73 -2.57
N GLU A 28 -10.13 -1.09 -2.89
CA GLU A 28 -11.14 -0.79 -1.88
C GLU A 28 -11.65 -2.12 -1.29
N ILE A 29 -11.95 -2.17 0.02
CA ILE A 29 -12.53 -3.37 0.63
C ILE A 29 -13.87 -3.69 -0.06
N GLY A 30 -13.98 -4.90 -0.62
CA GLY A 30 -15.14 -5.30 -1.45
C GLY A 30 -15.09 -4.83 -2.90
N GLY A 31 -14.09 -4.01 -3.27
CA GLY A 31 -13.85 -3.54 -4.62
C GLY A 31 -12.93 -4.45 -5.43
N LYS A 32 -12.65 -4.02 -6.67
CA LYS A 32 -11.74 -4.69 -7.60
C LYS A 32 -10.29 -4.33 -7.29
N SER A 33 -9.39 -5.30 -7.45
CA SER A 33 -7.95 -5.05 -7.35
C SER A 33 -7.41 -4.26 -8.53
N GLU A 34 -6.59 -3.28 -8.18
CA GLU A 34 -5.73 -2.53 -9.08
C GLU A 34 -4.26 -2.79 -8.73
N ASN A 35 -3.39 -2.56 -9.71
CA ASN A 35 -1.97 -2.73 -9.56
C ASN A 35 -1.26 -1.53 -10.14
N THR A 36 -0.16 -1.17 -9.50
CA THR A 36 0.80 -0.28 -10.14
C THR A 36 1.65 -1.01 -11.16
N GLY A 37 2.41 -0.25 -11.97
CA GLY A 37 3.34 -0.82 -12.93
C GLY A 37 4.52 -1.52 -12.26
N TRP A 38 4.97 -2.63 -12.84
CA TRP A 38 6.19 -3.32 -12.40
C TRP A 38 7.42 -2.41 -12.50
N ARG A 39 8.26 -2.46 -11.47
CA ARG A 39 9.58 -1.83 -11.45
C ARG A 39 10.64 -2.86 -11.10
N THR A 40 11.80 -2.76 -11.73
CA THR A 40 12.96 -3.61 -11.40
C THR A 40 13.78 -2.91 -10.33
N VAL A 41 14.15 -3.64 -9.28
CA VAL A 41 14.99 -3.15 -8.18
C VAL A 41 16.11 -4.15 -7.90
N SER A 42 17.22 -3.68 -7.34
CA SER A 42 18.43 -4.47 -7.06
C SER A 42 19.01 -4.12 -5.68
N GLY A 43 19.68 -5.09 -5.05
CA GLY A 43 20.23 -4.94 -3.71
C GLY A 43 19.15 -4.78 -2.63
N THR A 44 19.37 -3.85 -1.71
CA THR A 44 18.46 -3.52 -0.61
C THR A 44 18.07 -2.05 -0.66
N GLY A 45 16.80 -1.75 -0.39
CA GLY A 45 16.36 -0.36 -0.38
C GLY A 45 14.89 -0.18 -0.04
N ILE A 46 14.40 1.02 -0.35
CA ILE A 46 12.99 1.40 -0.20
C ILE A 46 12.45 1.71 -1.59
N PHE A 47 11.31 1.11 -1.92
CA PHE A 47 10.53 1.40 -3.11
C PHE A 47 9.30 2.22 -2.72
N SER A 48 9.11 3.37 -3.37
CA SER A 48 7.98 4.26 -3.10
C SER A 48 7.21 4.55 -4.38
N GLN A 49 5.88 4.60 -4.29
CA GLN A 49 5.03 4.94 -5.42
C GLN A 49 3.73 5.60 -5.01
N ASN A 50 3.31 6.59 -5.80
CA ASN A 50 2.05 7.29 -5.57
C ASN A 50 0.91 6.58 -6.30
N ILE A 51 -0.22 6.45 -5.61
CA ILE A 51 -1.51 6.06 -6.19
C ILE A 51 -2.47 7.25 -6.07
N TYR A 52 -3.33 7.40 -7.07
CA TYR A 52 -4.22 8.55 -7.24
C TYR A 52 -5.66 8.08 -7.42
N ASN A 53 -6.60 9.02 -7.47
CA ASN A 53 -8.02 8.76 -7.75
C ASN A 53 -8.68 7.82 -6.73
N LEU A 54 -8.23 7.90 -5.47
CA LEU A 54 -8.82 7.13 -4.39
C LEU A 54 -10.09 7.80 -3.90
N ASN A 55 -11.09 6.98 -3.58
CA ASN A 55 -12.35 7.42 -3.02
C ASN A 55 -12.13 7.91 -1.58
N PRO A 56 -12.57 9.12 -1.22
CA PRO A 56 -12.41 9.69 0.13
C PRO A 56 -13.26 8.96 1.17
N GLY A 57 -12.76 8.78 2.39
CA GLY A 57 -13.48 8.07 3.47
C GLY A 57 -13.65 6.56 3.26
N MET A 58 -12.85 5.96 2.37
CA MET A 58 -12.87 4.52 2.08
C MET A 58 -11.63 3.83 2.66
N VAL A 59 -11.77 2.52 2.90
CA VAL A 59 -10.67 1.66 3.34
C VAL A 59 -10.15 0.86 2.15
N TYR A 60 -8.84 0.92 1.94
CA TYR A 60 -8.12 0.21 0.90
C TYR A 60 -7.24 -0.88 1.51
N GLN A 61 -7.28 -2.08 0.95
CA GLN A 61 -6.34 -3.15 1.22
C GLN A 61 -5.17 -3.05 0.23
N ILE A 62 -3.95 -2.98 0.73
CA ILE A 62 -2.72 -2.83 -0.05
C ILE A 62 -1.80 -4.03 0.21
N ARG A 63 -1.11 -4.47 -0.84
CA ARG A 63 -0.07 -5.50 -0.80
C ARG A 63 1.11 -5.08 -1.66
N THR A 64 2.30 -5.55 -1.31
CA THR A 64 3.45 -5.52 -2.18
C THR A 64 3.51 -6.84 -2.94
N GLU A 65 3.70 -6.77 -4.24
CA GLU A 65 3.91 -7.94 -5.08
C GLU A 65 5.33 -7.93 -5.61
N THR A 66 6.01 -9.07 -5.51
CA THR A 66 7.36 -9.25 -6.05
C THR A 66 7.40 -10.43 -7.00
N LYS A 67 8.28 -10.34 -8.01
CA LYS A 67 8.54 -11.44 -8.95
C LYS A 67 10.03 -11.59 -9.16
N TYR A 68 10.51 -12.82 -9.17
CA TYR A 68 11.92 -13.15 -9.38
C TYR A 68 12.00 -14.61 -9.83
N ASP A 69 12.89 -14.93 -10.77
CA ASP A 69 13.14 -16.31 -11.24
C ASP A 69 11.87 -17.16 -11.47
N ASN A 70 10.87 -16.59 -12.16
CA ASN A 70 9.53 -17.15 -12.39
C ASN A 70 8.66 -17.41 -11.14
N ALA A 71 9.15 -17.10 -9.95
CA ALA A 71 8.37 -17.05 -8.73
C ALA A 71 7.64 -15.71 -8.60
N PHE A 72 6.52 -15.76 -7.88
CA PHE A 72 5.71 -14.60 -7.54
C PHE A 72 5.35 -14.67 -6.05
N HIS A 73 5.59 -13.58 -5.34
CA HIS A 73 5.40 -13.49 -3.90
C HIS A 73 4.54 -12.27 -3.55
N LEU A 74 3.66 -12.45 -2.57
CA LEU A 74 2.75 -11.42 -2.06
C LEU A 74 3.09 -11.17 -0.60
N SER A 75 3.25 -9.90 -0.23
CA SER A 75 3.29 -9.54 1.19
C SER A 75 1.93 -9.78 1.86
N ASP A 76 1.95 -9.74 3.18
CA ASP A 76 0.73 -9.53 3.95
C ASP A 76 0.01 -8.27 3.50
N ALA A 77 -1.31 -8.29 3.69
CA ALA A 77 -2.14 -7.14 3.45
C ALA A 77 -1.97 -6.09 4.54
N ARG A 78 -2.03 -4.83 4.12
CA ARG A 78 -2.14 -3.66 5.00
C ARG A 78 -3.38 -2.87 4.61
N VAL A 79 -3.91 -2.08 5.54
CA VAL A 79 -5.07 -1.23 5.30
C VAL A 79 -4.67 0.24 5.33
N LEU A 80 -5.25 1.02 4.42
CA LEU A 80 -5.13 2.47 4.34
C LEU A 80 -6.54 3.04 4.31
N GLN A 81 -6.84 3.98 5.21
CA GLN A 81 -8.08 4.74 5.16
C GLN A 81 -7.81 6.11 4.54
N THR A 82 -8.58 6.48 3.52
CA THR A 82 -8.51 7.82 2.93
C THR A 82 -9.24 8.83 3.79
N LEU A 83 -8.84 10.10 3.69
CA LEU A 83 -9.46 11.18 4.45
C LEU A 83 -10.96 11.28 4.14
N GLN A 84 -11.77 11.35 5.19
CA GLN A 84 -13.20 11.63 5.05
C GLN A 84 -13.42 13.11 4.75
N LEU A 85 -14.19 13.40 3.71
CA LEU A 85 -14.60 14.76 3.40
C LEU A 85 -15.81 15.18 4.24
N PRO A 86 -15.93 16.47 4.61
CA PRO A 86 -17.09 16.99 5.32
C PRO A 86 -18.39 16.65 4.56
N GLY A 87 -19.35 16.02 5.24
CA GLY A 87 -20.65 15.66 4.67
C GLY A 87 -20.73 14.29 3.98
N ARG A 88 -19.64 13.51 3.89
CA ARG A 88 -19.69 12.11 3.43
C ARG A 88 -19.70 11.14 4.62
N PRO A 89 -20.64 10.17 4.70
CA PRO A 89 -20.61 9.16 5.76
C PRO A 89 -19.40 8.24 5.60
N ALA A 90 -18.65 8.01 6.70
CA ALA A 90 -17.60 6.99 6.76
C ALA A 90 -18.21 5.60 6.59
N VAL A 91 -17.47 4.71 5.93
CA VAL A 91 -17.73 3.27 6.04
C VAL A 91 -17.32 2.84 7.46
N PRO A 92 -18.15 2.09 8.21
CA PRO A 92 -17.79 1.67 9.57
C PRO A 92 -16.49 0.87 9.53
N ASN A 93 -15.57 1.23 10.43
CA ASN A 93 -14.25 0.63 10.60
C ASN A 93 -14.26 -0.88 10.35
N TYR A 94 -13.53 -1.33 9.33
CA TYR A 94 -13.00 -2.68 9.38
C TYR A 94 -11.97 -2.67 10.51
N GLU A 95 -12.24 -3.40 11.59
CA GLU A 95 -11.27 -3.61 12.66
C GLU A 95 -9.98 -4.12 12.04
N ALA A 96 -8.91 -3.34 12.17
CA ALA A 96 -7.60 -3.76 11.76
C ALA A 96 -7.21 -4.97 12.61
N ILE A 97 -6.98 -6.12 11.98
CA ILE A 97 -6.38 -7.28 12.63
C ILE A 97 -4.87 -7.10 12.52
N GLY A 98 -4.27 -6.55 13.58
CA GLY A 98 -2.83 -6.27 13.72
C GLY A 98 -2.61 -4.89 14.35
N ASP A 99 -1.66 -4.78 15.29
CA ASP A 99 -1.42 -3.56 16.08
C ASP A 99 -1.37 -2.28 15.22
N VAL A 100 -2.33 -1.38 15.47
CA VAL A 100 -2.43 -0.07 14.82
C VAL A 100 -2.09 1.00 15.85
N THR A 101 -0.99 1.71 15.62
CA THR A 101 -0.81 3.06 16.16
C THR A 101 -0.78 4.02 15.00
N ALA A 102 -1.92 4.68 14.74
CA ALA A 102 -2.05 5.78 13.80
C ALA A 102 -2.62 6.99 14.55
N VAL A 103 -1.94 8.13 14.46
CA VAL A 103 -2.56 9.43 14.73
C VAL A 103 -2.43 10.26 13.46
N LEU A 104 -3.56 10.81 13.05
CA LEU A 104 -3.74 11.55 11.81
C LEU A 104 -3.37 13.02 12.06
N ASP A 105 -2.22 13.46 11.55
CA ASP A 105 -2.01 14.83 11.03
C ASP A 105 -0.61 14.92 10.43
N GLY A 106 -0.52 15.25 9.14
CA GLY A 106 0.68 15.80 8.48
C GLY A 106 2.03 15.13 8.74
N ASP A 107 2.51 14.42 7.70
CA ASP A 107 3.92 14.19 7.42
C ASP A 107 4.52 12.86 7.94
N THR A 108 4.84 11.99 6.97
CA THR A 108 5.71 10.81 7.07
C THR A 108 5.22 9.62 7.91
N ILE A 109 4.87 8.53 7.21
CA ILE A 109 4.65 7.21 7.81
C ILE A 109 6.00 6.55 8.07
N HIS A 110 6.33 6.29 9.33
CA HIS A 110 7.42 5.38 9.70
C HIS A 110 6.83 3.99 9.97
N VAL A 111 7.13 3.02 9.11
CA VAL A 111 6.85 1.61 9.37
C VAL A 111 8.16 0.91 9.73
N SER A 112 8.26 0.39 10.94
CA SER A 112 9.38 -0.47 11.36
C SER A 112 8.86 -1.91 11.50
N LEU A 113 9.57 -2.85 10.90
CA LEU A 113 9.32 -4.29 11.00
C LEU A 113 10.08 -4.85 12.22
N THR A 114 9.41 -5.67 13.02
CA THR A 114 10.06 -6.73 13.81
C THR A 114 9.41 -8.04 13.45
#